data_AF-A0A1M3JXW9-F1
#
_entry.id   AF-A0A1M3JXW9-F1
#
_cell.length_a   1.000
_cell.length_b   1.000
_cell.length_c   1.000
_cell.angle_alpha   90.00
_cell.angle_beta   90.00
_cell.angle_gamma   90.00
#
_symmetry.space_group_name_H-M   'P 1'
#
loop_
_entity.id
_entity.type
_entity.pdbx_description
1 polymer ?
#
loop_
_entity_poly.entity_id
_entity_poly.type
_entity_poly.pdbx_seq_one_letter_code
_entity_poly.pdbx_strand_id
1 'polypeptide(L)'
;MRIPKSKFSVTKGILLVFVLLSISFLVNLKENLNINLYSVYLAKQIYLTKPPRTSLNPIEGNFTGKNSCHIQWLNAISTFYKNEPDRDLFYKTFTCMKESVDMTYFLLPKDVFLAKVAINLYPEDVNNYYWLLASLEESDVNLAAKLSKEFVVLFPTDALLWGMSGRLLWLNAQYEDALQAYINACKINDRVSNGCYYVGISYRSLGDLVEAIKYFRLSIFPSSQLEADNLEAQLPSGEIVP
;
A
#
# COMPACT_ATOMS: atom_id res chain seq x y z
N MET A 1 -45.57 59.55 4.90
CA MET A 1 -45.46 58.15 5.35
C MET A 1 -44.13 57.96 6.08
N ARG A 2 -44.14 57.72 7.40
CA ARG A 2 -42.93 57.38 8.17
C ARG A 2 -42.80 55.86 8.23
N ILE A 3 -41.72 55.31 7.68
CA ILE A 3 -41.35 53.90 7.82
C ILE A 3 -40.96 53.67 9.30
N PRO A 4 -41.53 52.69 10.01
CA PRO A 4 -41.16 52.46 11.41
C PRO A 4 -39.73 51.91 11.46
N LYS A 5 -38.85 52.61 12.18
CA LYS A 5 -37.52 52.08 12.54
C LYS A 5 -37.72 50.89 13.47
N SER A 6 -37.58 49.68 12.92
CA SER A 6 -37.43 48.44 13.68
C SER A 6 -36.29 48.63 14.69
N LYS A 7 -36.63 48.72 15.99
CA LYS A 7 -35.64 48.70 17.06
C LYS A 7 -35.16 47.26 17.23
N PHE A 8 -34.09 46.89 16.54
CA PHE A 8 -33.31 45.70 16.90
C PHE A 8 -32.73 45.97 18.30
N SER A 9 -33.33 45.37 19.35
CA SER A 9 -32.89 45.63 20.71
C SER A 9 -31.52 44.98 20.94
N VAL A 10 -30.67 45.61 21.75
CA VAL A 10 -29.35 45.07 22.13
C VAL A 10 -29.48 43.63 22.67
N THR A 11 -30.56 43.34 23.40
CA THR A 11 -30.93 41.98 23.85
C THR A 11 -31.18 40.99 22.72
N LYS A 12 -31.87 41.38 21.63
CA LYS A 12 -32.05 40.53 20.45
C LYS A 12 -30.74 40.32 19.68
N GLY A 13 -29.86 41.32 19.68
CA GLY A 13 -28.49 41.22 19.14
C GLY A 13 -27.60 40.25 19.93
N ILE A 14 -27.61 40.35 21.26
CA ILE A 14 -26.87 39.43 22.15
C ILE A 14 -27.40 38.00 22.02
N LEU A 15 -28.73 37.81 21.97
CA LEU A 15 -29.32 36.49 21.78
C LEU A 15 -28.93 35.89 20.42
N LEU A 16 -28.91 36.70 19.35
CA LEU A 16 -28.45 36.26 18.03
C LEU A 16 -26.96 35.90 18.05
N VAL A 17 -26.11 36.67 18.72
CA VAL A 17 -24.69 36.35 18.89
C VAL A 17 -24.49 35.08 19.71
N PHE A 18 -25.23 34.87 20.79
CA PHE A 18 -25.21 33.62 21.55
C PHE A 18 -25.71 32.44 20.73
N VAL A 19 -26.78 32.60 19.95
CA VAL A 19 -27.29 31.55 19.05
C VAL A 19 -26.27 31.27 17.93
N LEU A 20 -25.65 32.28 17.33
CA LEU A 20 -24.64 32.09 16.28
C LEU A 20 -23.33 31.50 16.83
N LEU A 21 -22.87 31.94 18.01
CA LEU A 21 -21.66 31.42 18.66
C LEU A 21 -21.90 30.02 19.27
N SER A 22 -23.07 29.76 19.87
CA SER A 22 -23.40 28.42 20.39
C SER A 22 -23.68 27.43 19.27
N ILE A 23 -24.35 27.82 18.19
CA ILE A 23 -24.54 26.94 17.03
C ILE A 23 -23.20 26.67 16.35
N SER A 24 -22.35 27.67 16.12
CA SER A 24 -21.02 27.41 15.52
C SER A 24 -20.13 26.57 16.45
N PHE A 25 -20.13 26.83 17.75
CA PHE A 25 -19.38 26.04 18.73
C PHE A 25 -19.91 24.60 18.87
N LEU A 26 -21.24 24.41 18.90
CA LEU A 26 -21.87 23.09 19.01
C LEU A 26 -21.81 22.30 17.69
N VAL A 27 -21.90 22.97 16.53
CA VAL A 27 -21.67 22.37 15.21
C VAL A 27 -20.22 21.89 15.13
N ASN A 28 -19.26 22.73 15.51
CA ASN A 28 -17.85 22.35 15.56
C ASN A 28 -17.61 21.20 16.56
N LEU A 29 -18.25 21.21 17.73
CA LEU A 29 -18.09 20.14 18.73
C LEU A 29 -18.68 18.81 18.25
N LYS A 30 -19.90 18.82 17.69
CA LYS A 30 -20.56 17.64 17.14
C LYS A 30 -19.76 17.06 15.98
N GLU A 31 -19.29 17.92 15.09
CA GLU A 31 -18.46 17.52 13.95
C GLU A 31 -17.12 16.95 14.39
N ASN A 32 -16.41 17.61 15.30
CA ASN A 32 -15.15 17.10 15.85
C ASN A 32 -15.35 15.75 16.54
N LEU A 33 -16.46 15.55 17.25
CA LEU A 33 -16.78 14.26 17.86
C LEU A 33 -17.03 13.18 16.79
N ASN A 34 -17.75 13.51 15.73
CA ASN A 34 -17.99 12.59 14.61
C ASN A 34 -16.70 12.22 13.87
N ILE A 35 -15.82 13.19 13.63
CA ILE A 35 -14.48 12.98 13.06
C ILE A 35 -13.69 12.02 13.96
N ASN A 36 -13.63 12.28 15.27
CA ASN A 36 -12.90 11.43 16.20
C ASN A 36 -13.46 10.01 16.26
N LEU A 37 -14.80 9.87 16.28
CA LEU A 37 -15.47 8.56 16.24
C LEU A 37 -15.14 7.81 14.95
N TYR A 38 -15.14 8.50 13.80
CA TYR A 38 -14.78 7.91 12.51
C TYR A 38 -13.31 7.50 12.47
N SER A 39 -12.39 8.33 12.95
CA SER A 39 -10.96 8.01 13.02
C SER A 39 -10.68 6.80 13.90
N VAL A 40 -11.27 6.74 15.11
CA VAL A 40 -11.15 5.58 16.01
C VAL A 40 -11.74 4.33 15.37
N TYR A 41 -12.89 4.47 14.70
CA TYR A 41 -13.51 3.39 13.98
C TYR A 41 -12.61 2.86 12.86
N LEU A 42 -12.11 3.72 11.98
CA LEU A 42 -11.19 3.33 10.90
C LEU A 42 -9.93 2.66 11.45
N ALA A 43 -9.32 3.23 12.49
CA ALA A 43 -8.16 2.64 13.17
C ALA A 43 -8.46 1.25 13.74
N LYS A 44 -9.63 1.06 14.37
CA LYS A 44 -10.09 -0.24 14.85
C LYS A 44 -10.24 -1.24 13.70
N GLN A 45 -10.74 -0.81 12.55
CA GLN A 45 -10.92 -1.71 11.40
C GLN A 45 -9.60 -2.09 10.76
N ILE A 46 -8.68 -1.14 10.60
CA ILE A 46 -7.29 -1.39 10.22
C ILE A 46 -6.64 -2.41 11.16
N TYR A 47 -6.84 -2.25 12.48
CA TYR A 47 -6.27 -3.15 13.49
C TYR A 47 -6.90 -4.56 13.47
N LEU A 48 -8.22 -4.65 13.29
CA LEU A 48 -8.95 -5.92 13.40
C LEU A 48 -9.02 -6.73 12.11
N THR A 49 -8.80 -6.12 10.94
CA THR A 49 -8.98 -6.82 9.67
C THR A 49 -7.66 -7.26 9.05
N LYS A 50 -7.47 -8.59 8.98
CA LYS A 50 -6.59 -9.24 7.99
C LYS A 50 -7.46 -10.17 7.13
N PRO A 51 -7.88 -9.81 5.90
CA PRO A 51 -7.92 -8.50 5.21
C PRO A 51 -9.27 -7.77 5.44
N PRO A 52 -9.43 -6.48 5.04
CA PRO A 52 -10.66 -5.71 5.26
C PRO A 52 -11.86 -6.30 4.50
N ARG A 53 -12.75 -7.00 5.20
CA ARG A 53 -14.04 -7.46 4.66
C ARG A 53 -15.19 -6.50 5.03
N THR A 54 -15.47 -5.60 4.09
CA THR A 54 -16.79 -5.21 3.50
C THR A 54 -18.06 -5.03 4.35
N SER A 55 -18.04 -4.86 5.67
CA SER A 55 -19.25 -4.33 6.34
C SER A 55 -18.91 -3.33 7.43
N LEU A 56 -18.43 -2.18 6.98
CA LEU A 56 -18.40 -1.00 7.83
C LEU A 56 -19.69 -0.23 7.63
N ASN A 57 -20.50 -0.08 8.69
CA ASN A 57 -21.63 0.84 8.66
C ASN A 57 -21.06 2.25 8.44
N PRO A 58 -21.40 2.93 7.34
CA PRO A 58 -20.82 4.22 7.04
C PRO A 58 -21.27 5.22 8.10
N ILE A 59 -20.31 5.80 8.82
CA ILE A 59 -20.49 7.17 9.31
C ILE A 59 -20.26 8.03 8.05
N GLU A 60 -21.24 8.84 7.66
CA GLU A 60 -21.16 9.67 6.46
C GLU A 60 -19.94 10.61 6.53
N GLY A 61 -18.91 10.36 5.70
CA GLY A 61 -17.71 11.19 5.60
C GLY A 61 -17.90 12.42 4.72
N ASN A 62 -18.86 13.26 5.09
CA ASN A 62 -19.02 14.60 4.54
C ASN A 62 -18.65 15.64 5.62
N PHE A 63 -17.46 15.51 6.19
CA PHE A 63 -16.96 16.41 7.21
C PHE A 63 -16.63 17.76 6.57
N THR A 64 -17.15 18.83 7.17
CA THR A 64 -16.75 20.21 6.92
C THR A 64 -15.36 20.46 7.53
N GLY A 65 -14.61 21.41 6.97
CA GLY A 65 -13.18 21.56 7.26
C GLY A 65 -12.27 21.23 6.08
N LYS A 66 -12.67 21.68 4.88
CA LYS A 66 -11.97 21.47 3.60
C LYS A 66 -10.51 21.92 3.58
N ASN A 67 -10.01 22.63 4.58
CA ASN A 67 -8.61 23.08 4.65
C ASN A 67 -7.71 22.14 5.46
N SER A 68 -8.26 21.14 6.17
CA SER A 68 -7.47 20.14 6.90
C SER A 68 -7.27 18.90 6.06
N CYS A 69 -6.01 18.54 5.82
CA CYS A 69 -5.64 17.45 4.94
C CYS A 69 -5.98 16.08 5.53
N HIS A 70 -5.97 15.97 6.87
CA HIS A 70 -6.52 14.82 7.57
C HIS A 70 -8.02 14.65 7.31
N ILE A 71 -8.81 15.74 7.39
CA ILE A 71 -10.26 15.69 7.15
C ILE A 71 -10.57 15.39 5.69
N GLN A 72 -9.82 15.97 4.75
CA GLN A 72 -9.93 15.62 3.33
C GLN A 72 -9.66 14.13 3.10
N TRP A 73 -8.66 13.54 3.78
CA TRP A 73 -8.35 12.12 3.65
C TRP A 73 -9.44 11.24 4.23
N LEU A 74 -10.01 11.59 5.39
CA LEU A 74 -11.17 10.88 5.94
C LEU A 74 -12.37 10.94 4.99
N ASN A 75 -12.62 12.10 4.38
CA ASN A 75 -13.65 12.24 3.35
C ASN A 75 -13.33 11.36 2.13
N ALA A 76 -12.07 11.29 1.67
CA ALA A 76 -11.63 10.44 0.56
C ALA A 76 -11.91 8.96 0.86
N ILE A 77 -11.46 8.48 2.01
CA ILE A 77 -11.67 7.09 2.45
C ILE A 77 -13.17 6.77 2.57
N SER A 78 -14.01 7.74 2.98
CA SER A 78 -15.46 7.51 3.03
C SER A 78 -16.10 7.22 1.67
N THR A 79 -15.50 7.70 0.57
CA THR A 79 -16.00 7.45 -0.79
C THR A 79 -15.67 6.05 -1.29
N PHE A 80 -14.56 5.46 -0.84
CA PHE A 80 -14.18 4.11 -1.21
C PHE A 80 -15.28 3.09 -0.92
N TYR A 81 -15.95 3.21 0.24
CA TYR A 81 -17.04 2.34 0.63
C TYR A 81 -18.31 2.51 -0.21
N LYS A 82 -18.39 3.54 -1.07
CA LYS A 82 -19.45 3.79 -2.03
C LYS A 82 -19.17 3.17 -3.41
N ASN A 83 -18.19 2.26 -3.50
CA ASN A 83 -17.77 1.49 -4.68
C ASN A 83 -17.03 2.28 -5.78
N GLU A 84 -16.72 3.57 -5.59
CA GLU A 84 -15.75 4.29 -6.43
C GLU A 84 -14.97 5.31 -5.58
N PRO A 85 -13.64 5.16 -5.40
CA PRO A 85 -12.85 6.15 -4.68
C PRO A 85 -12.82 7.49 -5.43
N ASP A 86 -13.06 8.59 -4.74
CA ASP A 86 -12.91 9.95 -5.27
C ASP A 86 -11.42 10.26 -5.46
N ARG A 87 -10.95 9.99 -6.68
CA ARG A 87 -9.56 10.12 -7.10
C ARG A 87 -9.02 11.54 -7.01
N ASP A 88 -9.86 12.57 -7.24
CA ASP A 88 -9.45 13.97 -7.11
C ASP A 88 -9.21 14.33 -5.64
N LEU A 89 -10.07 13.82 -4.75
CA LEU A 89 -9.90 14.02 -3.32
C LEU A 89 -8.65 13.30 -2.79
N PHE A 90 -8.38 12.07 -3.24
CA PHE A 90 -7.13 11.38 -2.91
C PHE A 90 -5.91 12.14 -3.42
N TYR A 91 -5.91 12.61 -4.67
CA TYR A 91 -4.82 13.41 -5.22
C TYR A 91 -4.52 14.64 -4.34
N LYS A 92 -5.55 15.41 -3.97
CA LYS A 92 -5.41 16.57 -3.08
C LYS A 92 -4.82 16.18 -1.72
N THR A 93 -5.27 15.08 -1.15
CA THR A 93 -4.76 14.61 0.15
C THR A 93 -3.30 14.18 0.07
N PHE A 94 -2.91 13.48 -1.00
CA PHE A 94 -1.52 13.05 -1.20
C PHE A 94 -0.60 14.25 -1.32
N THR A 95 -1.03 15.34 -1.98
CA THR A 95 -0.22 16.57 -2.10
C THR A 95 -0.04 17.34 -0.79
N CYS A 96 -0.89 17.11 0.21
CA CYS A 96 -0.85 17.85 1.47
C CYS A 96 -0.42 17.03 2.68
N MET A 97 -0.56 15.71 2.63
CA MET A 97 -0.19 14.79 3.71
C MET A 97 0.46 13.56 3.09
N LYS A 98 1.80 13.53 3.01
CA LYS A 98 2.55 12.42 2.38
C LYS A 98 2.22 11.08 3.04
N GLU A 99 2.05 11.07 4.35
CA GLU A 99 1.71 9.89 5.16
C GLU A 99 0.36 9.26 4.76
N SER A 100 -0.52 10.05 4.11
CA SER A 100 -1.78 9.54 3.56
C SER A 100 -1.58 8.49 2.48
N VAL A 101 -0.44 8.50 1.78
CA VAL A 101 -0.13 7.55 0.72
C VAL A 101 -0.03 6.13 1.29
N ASP A 102 0.78 5.92 2.32
CA ASP A 102 0.98 4.60 2.94
C ASP A 102 -0.31 4.06 3.56
N MET A 103 -1.07 4.92 4.24
CA MET A 103 -2.36 4.55 4.80
C MET A 103 -3.36 4.17 3.69
N THR A 104 -3.31 4.88 2.56
CA THR A 104 -4.17 4.59 1.41
C THR A 104 -3.72 3.32 0.69
N TYR A 105 -2.42 3.08 0.55
CA TYR A 105 -1.89 1.81 0.03
C TYR A 105 -2.38 0.64 0.87
N PHE A 106 -2.30 0.74 2.20
CA PHE A 106 -2.78 -0.29 3.11
C PHE A 106 -4.28 -0.60 2.91
N LEU A 107 -5.11 0.44 2.71
CA LEU A 107 -6.56 0.30 2.58
C LEU A 107 -7.00 -0.10 1.16
N LEU A 108 -6.27 0.37 0.14
CA LEU A 108 -6.58 0.25 -1.29
C LEU A 108 -5.41 -0.41 -2.07
N PRO A 109 -4.92 -1.59 -1.65
CA PRO A 109 -3.68 -2.14 -2.20
C PRO A 109 -3.75 -2.51 -3.68
N LYS A 110 -4.96 -2.57 -4.24
CA LYS A 110 -5.21 -2.93 -5.66
C LYS A 110 -5.53 -1.73 -6.55
N ASP A 111 -5.52 -0.49 -6.03
CA ASP A 111 -5.84 0.68 -6.86
C ASP A 111 -4.62 1.17 -7.68
N VAL A 112 -4.59 0.75 -8.95
CA VAL A 112 -3.54 1.11 -9.92
C VAL A 112 -3.46 2.62 -10.17
N PHE A 113 -4.60 3.33 -10.15
CA PHE A 113 -4.60 4.76 -10.44
C PHE A 113 -3.92 5.52 -9.30
N LEU A 114 -4.29 5.22 -8.05
CA LEU A 114 -3.70 5.87 -6.88
C LEU A 114 -2.22 5.53 -6.72
N ALA A 115 -1.81 4.30 -7.03
CA ALA A 115 -0.39 3.94 -7.07
C ALA A 115 0.40 4.79 -8.06
N LYS A 116 -0.13 5.03 -9.28
CA LYS A 116 0.50 5.91 -10.27
C LYS A 116 0.55 7.37 -9.80
N VAL A 117 -0.50 7.86 -9.14
CA VAL A 117 -0.49 9.21 -8.54
C VAL A 117 0.60 9.30 -7.48
N ALA A 118 0.75 8.29 -6.63
CA ALA A 118 1.78 8.25 -5.60
C ALA A 118 3.20 8.29 -6.19
N ILE A 119 3.48 7.50 -7.25
CA ILE A 119 4.76 7.54 -7.98
C ILE A 119 5.03 8.93 -8.55
N ASN A 120 4.01 9.58 -9.15
CA ASN A 120 4.19 10.91 -9.74
C ASN A 120 4.50 12.00 -8.69
N LEU A 121 3.91 11.90 -7.49
CA LEU A 121 4.11 12.86 -6.42
C LEU A 121 5.40 12.59 -5.63
N TYR A 122 5.74 11.32 -5.44
CA TYR A 122 6.86 10.86 -4.60
C TYR A 122 7.65 9.75 -5.32
N PRO A 123 8.35 10.10 -6.43
CA PRO A 123 9.08 9.12 -7.24
C PRO A 123 10.32 8.55 -6.54
N GLU A 124 10.78 9.17 -5.45
CA GLU A 124 11.88 8.69 -4.62
C GLU A 124 11.49 7.55 -3.68
N ASP A 125 10.18 7.36 -3.45
CA ASP A 125 9.67 6.39 -2.50
C ASP A 125 9.39 5.05 -3.18
N VAL A 126 10.26 4.07 -2.94
CA VAL A 126 10.18 2.74 -3.53
C VAL A 126 8.85 2.01 -3.20
N ASN A 127 8.20 2.34 -2.08
CA ASN A 127 6.93 1.72 -1.69
C ASN A 127 5.81 1.98 -2.71
N ASN A 128 5.84 3.12 -3.40
CA ASN A 128 4.85 3.45 -4.43
C ASN A 128 4.98 2.53 -5.66
N TYR A 129 6.20 2.08 -5.96
CA TYR A 129 6.46 1.12 -7.02
C TYR A 129 6.03 -0.29 -6.61
N TYR A 130 6.23 -0.67 -5.35
CA TYR A 130 5.66 -1.93 -4.82
C TYR A 130 4.15 -1.95 -4.95
N TRP A 131 3.49 -0.86 -4.59
CA TRP A 131 2.04 -0.74 -4.71
C TRP A 131 1.59 -0.92 -6.16
N LEU A 132 2.24 -0.24 -7.12
CA LEU A 132 1.89 -0.39 -8.52
C LEU A 132 2.12 -1.82 -9.04
N LEU A 133 3.25 -2.45 -8.70
CA LEU A 133 3.55 -3.81 -9.12
C LEU A 133 2.56 -4.83 -8.52
N ALA A 134 2.28 -4.73 -7.22
CA ALA A 134 1.33 -5.61 -6.53
C ALA A 134 -0.11 -5.44 -7.02
N SER A 135 -0.53 -4.22 -7.37
CA SER A 135 -1.86 -3.96 -7.92
C SER A 135 -2.04 -4.49 -9.35
N LEU A 136 -0.97 -4.53 -10.14
CA LEU A 136 -0.99 -5.05 -11.51
C LEU A 136 -0.83 -6.56 -11.59
N GLU A 137 -0.21 -7.20 -10.62
CA GLU A 137 0.14 -8.62 -10.67
C GLU A 137 -1.03 -9.55 -11.07
N GLU A 138 -2.19 -9.38 -10.45
CA GLU A 138 -3.38 -10.21 -10.75
C GLU A 138 -4.12 -9.76 -12.01
N SER A 139 -4.00 -8.48 -12.39
CA SER A 139 -4.83 -7.87 -13.44
C SER A 139 -4.13 -7.79 -14.81
N ASP A 140 -2.82 -7.57 -14.81
CA ASP A 140 -1.97 -7.45 -16.00
C ASP A 140 -0.51 -7.79 -15.66
N VAL A 141 -0.24 -9.09 -15.54
CA VAL A 141 1.11 -9.61 -15.25
C VAL A 141 2.14 -9.23 -16.32
N ASN A 142 1.71 -9.08 -17.59
CA ASN A 142 2.59 -8.68 -18.67
C ASN A 142 3.14 -7.26 -18.44
N LEU A 143 2.25 -6.32 -18.12
CA LEU A 143 2.63 -4.95 -17.78
C LEU A 143 3.45 -4.89 -16.49
N ALA A 144 3.04 -5.65 -15.45
CA ALA A 144 3.76 -5.71 -14.19
C ALA A 144 5.20 -6.21 -14.38
N ALA A 145 5.39 -7.28 -15.16
CA ALA A 145 6.71 -7.83 -15.48
C ALA A 145 7.57 -6.80 -16.23
N LYS A 146 7.02 -6.14 -17.25
CA LYS A 146 7.72 -5.08 -18.00
C LYS A 146 8.16 -3.93 -17.08
N LEU A 147 7.23 -3.38 -16.30
CA LEU A 147 7.53 -2.27 -15.39
C LEU A 147 8.54 -2.67 -14.31
N SER A 148 8.47 -3.91 -13.81
CA SER A 148 9.43 -4.37 -12.80
C SER A 148 10.88 -4.30 -13.28
N LYS A 149 11.14 -4.60 -14.57
CA LYS A 149 12.47 -4.48 -15.19
C LYS A 149 12.94 -3.03 -15.25
N GLU A 150 12.02 -2.09 -15.47
CA GLU A 150 12.33 -0.66 -15.48
C GLU A 150 12.61 -0.16 -14.05
N PHE A 151 11.82 -0.61 -13.07
CA PHE A 151 11.92 -0.12 -11.69
C PHE A 151 13.18 -0.60 -10.97
N VAL A 152 13.66 -1.82 -11.22
CA VAL A 152 14.93 -2.30 -10.64
C VAL A 152 16.14 -1.48 -11.10
N VAL A 153 16.05 -0.78 -12.24
CA VAL A 153 17.10 0.16 -12.69
C VAL A 153 17.07 1.46 -11.86
N LEU A 154 15.89 1.89 -11.41
CA LEU A 154 15.72 3.07 -10.56
C LEU A 154 16.19 2.80 -9.12
N PHE A 155 15.99 1.58 -8.62
CA PHE A 155 16.36 1.16 -7.26
C PHE A 155 17.26 -0.09 -7.29
N PRO A 156 18.51 0.01 -7.79
CA PRO A 156 19.36 -1.15 -8.05
C PRO A 156 19.80 -1.88 -6.78
N THR A 157 19.76 -1.23 -5.62
CA THR A 157 20.13 -1.80 -4.33
C THR A 157 18.93 -2.26 -3.50
N ASP A 158 17.73 -2.25 -4.08
CA ASP A 158 16.54 -2.70 -3.37
C ASP A 158 16.27 -4.20 -3.60
N ALA A 159 16.58 -5.01 -2.59
CA ALA A 159 16.39 -6.46 -2.67
C ALA A 159 14.93 -6.87 -2.87
N LEU A 160 13.98 -6.16 -2.26
CA LEU A 160 12.57 -6.51 -2.34
C LEU A 160 12.05 -6.26 -3.75
N LEU A 161 12.44 -5.14 -4.37
CA LEU A 161 12.08 -4.85 -5.76
C LEU A 161 12.63 -5.89 -6.73
N TRP A 162 13.89 -6.31 -6.55
CA TRP A 162 14.48 -7.40 -7.33
C TRP A 162 13.71 -8.73 -7.13
N GLY A 163 13.31 -9.05 -5.89
CA GLY A 163 12.49 -10.22 -5.59
C GLY A 163 11.11 -10.17 -6.23
N MET A 164 10.44 -9.02 -6.17
CA MET A 164 9.15 -8.78 -6.86
C MET A 164 9.30 -8.90 -8.38
N SER A 165 10.38 -8.36 -8.95
CA SER A 165 10.68 -8.50 -10.38
C SER A 165 10.85 -9.97 -10.77
N GLY A 166 11.64 -10.74 -10.01
CA GLY A 166 11.79 -12.18 -10.24
C GLY A 166 10.45 -12.91 -10.23
N ARG A 167 9.57 -12.59 -9.29
CA ARG A 167 8.23 -13.18 -9.20
C ARG A 167 7.34 -12.83 -10.39
N LEU A 168 7.29 -11.56 -10.77
CA LEU A 168 6.48 -11.12 -11.90
C LEU A 168 6.98 -11.70 -13.22
N LEU A 169 8.29 -11.75 -13.42
CA LEU A 169 8.91 -12.37 -14.59
C LEU A 169 8.63 -13.87 -14.66
N TRP A 170 8.67 -14.56 -13.52
CA TRP A 170 8.31 -15.97 -13.43
C TRP A 170 6.85 -16.21 -13.81
N LEU A 171 5.93 -15.43 -13.24
CA LEU A 171 4.50 -15.51 -13.58
C LEU A 171 4.24 -15.19 -15.06
N ASN A 172 5.10 -14.35 -15.66
CA ASN A 172 5.08 -14.02 -17.07
C ASN A 172 5.86 -15.01 -17.97
N ALA A 173 6.26 -16.17 -17.44
CA ALA A 173 7.02 -17.22 -18.12
C ALA A 173 8.39 -16.78 -18.70
N GLN A 174 8.98 -15.71 -18.16
CA GLN A 174 10.33 -15.23 -18.49
C GLN A 174 11.32 -15.78 -17.47
N TYR A 175 11.56 -17.10 -17.51
CA TYR A 175 12.25 -17.83 -16.45
C TYR A 175 13.71 -17.45 -16.28
N GLU A 176 14.44 -17.18 -17.37
CA GLU A 176 15.86 -16.80 -17.32
C GLU A 176 16.03 -15.41 -16.67
N ASP A 177 15.20 -14.45 -17.07
CA ASP A 177 15.19 -13.11 -16.49
C ASP A 177 14.76 -13.15 -15.01
N ALA A 178 13.78 -13.99 -14.70
CA ALA A 178 13.31 -14.20 -13.32
C ALA A 178 14.43 -14.73 -12.43
N LEU A 179 15.15 -15.76 -12.88
CA LEU A 179 16.31 -16.33 -12.19
C LEU A 179 17.36 -15.25 -11.92
N GLN A 180 17.69 -14.43 -12.93
CA GLN A 180 18.68 -13.36 -12.78
C GLN A 180 18.24 -12.30 -11.76
N ALA A 181 16.95 -11.95 -11.74
CA ALA A 181 16.39 -11.03 -10.76
C ALA A 181 16.44 -11.59 -9.33
N TYR A 182 16.10 -12.87 -9.13
CA TYR A 182 16.22 -13.54 -7.83
C TYR A 182 17.68 -13.64 -7.36
N ILE A 183 18.63 -13.90 -8.27
CA ILE A 183 20.07 -13.89 -7.96
C ILE A 183 20.50 -12.52 -7.45
N ASN A 184 20.04 -11.43 -8.09
CA ASN A 184 20.33 -10.08 -7.61
C ASN A 184 19.71 -9.83 -6.23
N ALA A 185 18.46 -10.24 -6.02
CA ALA A 185 17.78 -10.14 -4.73
C ALA A 185 18.54 -10.88 -3.61
N CYS A 186 19.02 -12.10 -3.90
CA CYS A 186 19.83 -12.94 -3.02
C CYS A 186 21.16 -12.24 -2.64
N LYS A 187 21.87 -11.70 -3.62
CA LYS A 187 23.17 -11.00 -3.42
C LYS A 187 23.04 -9.72 -2.60
N ILE A 188 21.93 -9.00 -2.72
CA ILE A 188 21.72 -7.73 -2.04
C ILE A 188 21.31 -7.96 -0.58
N ASN A 189 20.19 -8.67 -0.35
CA ASN A 189 19.69 -8.96 0.99
C ASN A 189 18.62 -10.06 0.96
N ASP A 190 19.03 -11.31 1.12
CA ASP A 190 18.14 -12.48 1.16
C ASP A 190 17.06 -12.38 2.25
N ARG A 191 17.38 -11.80 3.41
CA ARG A 191 16.45 -11.73 4.55
C ARG A 191 15.16 -10.97 4.25
N VAL A 192 15.22 -10.02 3.31
CA VAL A 192 14.10 -9.15 2.96
C VAL A 192 13.34 -9.65 1.73
N SER A 193 14.01 -10.34 0.81
CA SER A 193 13.45 -10.68 -0.51
C SER A 193 13.20 -12.16 -0.75
N ASN A 194 13.76 -13.03 0.10
CA ASN A 194 13.79 -14.49 -0.08
C ASN A 194 14.47 -14.88 -1.42
N GLY A 195 15.39 -14.05 -1.91
CA GLY A 195 16.02 -14.21 -3.20
C GLY A 195 16.67 -15.58 -3.36
N CYS A 196 17.50 -16.02 -2.41
CA CYS A 196 18.26 -17.26 -2.51
C CYS A 196 17.34 -18.48 -2.50
N TYR A 197 16.25 -18.44 -1.73
CA TYR A 197 15.20 -19.47 -1.76
C TYR A 197 14.59 -19.62 -3.16
N TYR A 198 14.22 -18.51 -3.81
CA TYR A 198 13.63 -18.55 -5.14
C TYR A 198 14.63 -18.93 -6.23
N VAL A 199 15.92 -18.58 -6.07
CA VAL A 199 16.98 -19.11 -6.93
C VAL A 199 17.09 -20.63 -6.80
N GLY A 200 17.08 -21.16 -5.57
CA GLY A 200 17.10 -22.60 -5.31
C GLY A 200 15.91 -23.32 -5.95
N ILE A 201 14.69 -22.78 -5.81
CA ILE A 201 13.51 -23.29 -6.50
C ILE A 201 13.70 -23.28 -8.01
N SER A 202 14.21 -22.18 -8.56
CA SER A 202 14.37 -22.00 -9.99
C SER A 202 15.33 -23.05 -10.57
N TYR A 203 16.50 -23.23 -9.97
CA TYR A 203 17.45 -24.27 -10.40
C TYR A 203 16.88 -25.69 -10.23
N ARG A 204 16.16 -25.96 -9.14
CA ARG A 204 15.50 -27.26 -8.94
C ARG A 204 14.48 -27.54 -10.05
N SER A 205 13.69 -26.54 -10.44
CA SER A 205 12.74 -26.63 -11.55
C SER A 205 13.42 -26.81 -12.92
N LEU A 206 14.64 -26.31 -13.09
CA LEU A 206 15.47 -26.52 -14.27
C LEU A 206 16.23 -27.88 -14.25
N GLY A 207 16.17 -28.62 -13.15
CA GLY A 207 16.86 -29.90 -12.97
C GLY A 207 18.33 -29.79 -12.54
N ASP A 208 18.83 -28.57 -12.29
CA ASP A 208 20.18 -28.35 -11.75
C ASP A 208 20.14 -28.46 -10.22
N LEU A 209 20.22 -29.71 -9.73
CA LEU A 209 20.11 -29.98 -8.30
C LEU A 209 21.31 -29.44 -7.51
N VAL A 210 22.49 -29.37 -8.11
CA VAL A 210 23.71 -28.89 -7.45
C VAL A 210 23.62 -27.39 -7.15
N GLU A 211 23.25 -26.57 -8.15
CA GLU A 211 23.05 -25.14 -7.90
C GLU A 211 21.81 -24.89 -7.03
N ALA A 212 20.76 -25.71 -7.15
CA ALA A 212 19.60 -25.62 -6.26
C ALA A 212 19.98 -25.77 -4.79
N ILE A 213 20.73 -26.83 -4.45
CA ILE A 213 21.21 -27.10 -3.09
C ILE A 213 22.05 -25.93 -2.59
N LYS A 214 23.03 -25.47 -3.38
CA LYS A 214 23.90 -24.33 -3.02
C LYS A 214 23.09 -23.08 -2.64
N TYR A 215 22.11 -22.68 -3.45
CA TYR A 215 21.30 -21.49 -3.14
C TYR A 215 20.31 -21.71 -1.99
N PHE A 216 19.80 -22.93 -1.82
CA PHE A 216 19.03 -23.28 -0.63
C PHE A 216 19.87 -23.20 0.65
N ARG A 217 21.15 -23.58 0.60
CA ARG A 217 22.09 -23.43 1.72
C ARG A 217 22.41 -21.97 2.04
N LEU A 218 22.46 -21.10 1.02
CA LEU A 218 22.63 -19.65 1.20
C LEU A 218 21.39 -18.96 1.79
N SER A 219 20.20 -19.53 1.57
CA SER A 219 18.96 -19.01 2.11
C SER A 219 18.90 -19.14 3.63
N ILE A 220 18.50 -18.08 4.31
CA ILE A 220 18.36 -18.08 5.78
C ILE A 220 17.09 -18.81 6.26
N PHE A 221 16.22 -19.21 5.35
CA PHE A 221 14.94 -19.82 5.69
C PHE A 221 15.12 -21.29 6.10
N PRO A 222 14.57 -21.72 7.26
CA PRO A 222 14.68 -23.11 7.70
C PRO A 222 14.15 -24.13 6.70
N SER A 223 13.09 -23.79 5.96
CA SER A 223 12.54 -24.64 4.89
C SER A 223 13.50 -24.83 3.73
N SER A 224 14.37 -23.85 3.44
CA SER A 224 15.39 -23.99 2.40
C SER A 224 16.45 -25.00 2.81
N GLN A 225 16.88 -24.97 4.07
CA GLN A 225 17.85 -25.93 4.60
C GLN A 225 17.32 -27.37 4.54
N LEU A 226 16.05 -27.57 4.90
CA LEU A 226 15.40 -28.88 4.77
C LEU A 226 15.32 -29.34 3.30
N GLU A 227 15.02 -28.44 2.38
CA GLU A 227 15.00 -28.77 0.95
C GLU A 227 16.39 -29.15 0.43
N ALA A 228 17.44 -28.45 0.87
CA ALA A 228 18.82 -28.80 0.56
C ALA A 228 19.19 -30.19 1.08
N ASP A 229 18.87 -30.52 2.35
CA ASP A 229 19.10 -31.85 2.93
C ASP A 229 18.40 -32.95 2.11
N ASN A 230 17.14 -32.71 1.71
CA ASN A 230 16.35 -33.66 0.93
C ASN A 230 16.94 -33.90 -0.46
N LEU A 231 17.45 -32.86 -1.11
CA LEU A 231 18.05 -32.95 -2.44
C LEU A 231 19.43 -33.64 -2.37
N GLU A 232 20.25 -33.31 -1.37
CA GLU A 232 21.55 -33.97 -1.14
C GLU A 232 21.39 -35.49 -0.93
N ALA A 233 20.34 -35.92 -0.21
CA ALA A 233 20.04 -37.33 -0.01
C ALA A 233 19.65 -38.09 -1.29
N GLN A 234 19.24 -37.37 -2.35
CA GLN A 234 18.88 -37.95 -3.64
C GLN A 234 20.06 -38.04 -4.60
N LEU A 235 21.18 -37.37 -4.31
CA LEU A 235 22.35 -37.38 -5.19
C LEU A 235 23.09 -38.72 -5.13
N PRO A 236 23.59 -39.24 -6.28
CA PRO A 236 24.44 -40.41 -6.30
C PRO A 236 25.70 -40.23 -5.45
N SER A 237 26.17 -41.32 -4.84
CA SER A 237 27.40 -41.31 -4.03
C SER A 237 28.59 -40.79 -4.84
N GLY A 238 29.10 -39.59 -4.51
CA GLY A 238 30.28 -39.01 -5.15
C GLY A 238 30.06 -37.67 -5.85
N GLU A 239 28.81 -37.17 -5.97
CA GLU A 239 28.59 -35.76 -6.36
C GLU A 239 28.97 -34.84 -5.19
N ILE A 240 29.93 -33.95 -5.46
CA ILE A 240 30.40 -32.97 -4.48
C ILE A 240 29.55 -31.72 -4.65
N VAL A 241 28.76 -31.39 -3.62
CA VAL A 241 28.12 -30.07 -3.49
C VAL A 241 29.16 -29.13 -2.87
N PRO A 242 29.61 -28.08 -3.58
CA PRO A 242 30.61 -27.13 -3.09
C PRO A 242 30.07 -26.11 -2.10
#